data_AF-A0A3M1SBW6-F1
#
_entry.id   AF-A0A3M1SBW6-F1
#
_cell.length_a   1.000
_cell.length_b   1.000
_cell.length_c   1.000
_cell.angle_alpha   90.00
_cell.angle_beta   90.00
_cell.angle_gamma   90.00
#
_symmetry.space_group_name_H-M   'P 1'
#
loop_
_entity.id
_entity.type
_entity.pdbx_description
1 polymer ?
#
loop_
_entity_poly.entity_id
_entity_poly.type
_entity_poly.pdbx_seq_one_letter_code
_entity_poly.pdbx_strand_id
1 'polypeptide(L)'
;MHIKRVKAIALRQLYLYRRSLPRLLEVFYWPTVDLLLWGFVSLYLQRTTADIPAFVVYFLGALILWDILFRAQQGIAVSFLEDMWARNLINIFASPITLHEYLLGLFVISILKVTIAFTVMSLLAWLFYSFSIFKLGIYLLPLVLNLI
;
A
#
# COMPACT_ATOMS: atom_id res chain seq x y z
N MET A 1 19.72 -17.42 8.42
CA MET A 1 19.20 -16.20 7.78
C MET A 1 20.14 -15.05 8.04
N HIS A 2 20.70 -14.42 7.00
CA HIS A 2 21.57 -13.27 7.17
C HIS A 2 20.82 -11.98 6.81
N ILE A 3 20.60 -11.11 7.80
CA ILE A 3 19.92 -9.81 7.64
C ILE A 3 20.51 -8.97 6.48
N LYS A 4 21.82 -9.12 6.23
CA LYS A 4 22.54 -8.44 5.15
C LYS A 4 22.01 -8.81 3.76
N ARG A 5 21.63 -10.08 3.54
CA ARG A 5 21.10 -10.58 2.26
C ARG A 5 19.69 -10.05 2.01
N VAL A 6 18.84 -10.08 3.04
CA VAL A 6 17.49 -9.49 3.00
C VAL A 6 17.56 -7.98 2.68
N LYS A 7 18.45 -7.25 3.37
CA LYS A 7 18.66 -5.81 3.12
C LYS A 7 19.17 -5.54 1.69
N ALA A 8 20.01 -6.39 1.14
CA ALA A 8 20.51 -6.25 -0.23
C ALA A 8 19.37 -6.38 -1.26
N ILE A 9 18.45 -7.33 -1.06
CA ILE A 9 17.27 -7.51 -1.92
C ILE A 9 16.33 -6.31 -1.80
N ALA A 10 16.09 -5.83 -0.58
CA ALA A 10 15.28 -4.62 -0.36
C ALA A 10 15.89 -3.38 -1.04
N LEU A 11 17.21 -3.16 -0.89
CA LEU A 11 17.92 -2.07 -1.55
C LEU A 11 17.86 -2.17 -3.07
N ARG A 12 18.04 -3.38 -3.64
CA ARG A 12 17.89 -3.62 -5.08
C ARG A 12 16.52 -3.13 -5.56
N GLN A 13 15.46 -3.53 -4.87
CA GLN A 13 14.11 -3.16 -5.24
C GLN A 13 13.87 -1.65 -5.12
N LEU A 14 14.44 -1.01 -4.08
CA LEU A 14 14.41 0.45 -3.92
C LEU A 14 15.08 1.17 -5.12
N TYR A 15 16.22 0.67 -5.59
CA TYR A 15 16.91 1.24 -6.74
C TYR A 15 16.15 1.07 -8.06
N LEU A 16 15.48 -0.07 -8.24
CA LEU A 16 14.57 -0.31 -9.37
C LEU A 16 13.45 0.72 -9.40
N TYR A 17 12.79 0.96 -8.27
CA TYR A 17 11.72 1.97 -8.16
C TYR A 17 12.22 3.39 -8.43
N ARG A 18 13.40 3.76 -7.91
CA ARG A 18 13.96 5.11 -8.10
C ARG A 18 14.23 5.45 -9.58
N ARG A 19 14.55 4.44 -10.39
CA ARG A 19 14.82 4.63 -11.84
C ARG A 19 13.55 4.64 -12.70
N SER A 20 12.40 4.24 -12.15
CA SER A 20 11.13 4.22 -12.87
C SER A 20 10.14 5.19 -12.23
N LEU A 21 10.17 6.45 -12.69
CA LEU A 21 9.16 7.46 -12.33
C LEU A 21 7.70 6.97 -12.49
N PRO A 22 7.33 6.19 -13.54
CA PRO A 22 5.96 5.69 -13.67
C PRO A 22 5.52 4.83 -12.48
N ARG A 23 6.40 3.97 -11.95
CA ARG A 23 6.06 3.09 -10.84
C ARG A 23 5.90 3.85 -9.53
N LEU A 24 6.71 4.90 -9.32
CA LEU A 24 6.54 5.77 -8.16
C LEU A 24 5.20 6.51 -8.25
N LEU A 25 4.88 7.08 -9.41
CA LEU A 25 3.61 7.78 -9.61
C LEU A 25 2.42 6.84 -9.42
N GLU A 26 2.48 5.61 -9.94
CA GLU A 26 1.39 4.63 -9.80
C GLU A 26 1.05 4.31 -8.34
N VAL A 27 2.05 4.28 -7.46
CA VAL A 27 1.85 4.03 -6.02
C VAL A 27 1.05 5.15 -5.34
N PHE A 28 1.15 6.39 -5.81
CA PHE A 28 0.45 7.54 -5.20
C PHE A 28 -0.78 7.99 -5.99
N TYR A 29 -0.74 7.87 -7.32
CA TYR A 29 -1.75 8.38 -8.23
C TYR A 29 -3.08 7.70 -8.00
N TRP A 30 -3.12 6.36 -8.06
CA TRP A 30 -4.34 5.59 -7.85
C TRP A 30 -5.00 5.83 -6.49
N PRO A 31 -4.30 5.69 -5.35
CA PRO A 31 -4.96 5.88 -4.06
C PRO A 31 -5.41 7.32 -3.84
N THR A 32 -4.70 8.30 -4.41
CA THR A 32 -5.11 9.71 -4.35
C THR A 32 -6.37 9.95 -5.17
N VAL A 33 -6.41 9.45 -6.41
CA VAL A 33 -7.55 9.59 -7.30
C VAL A 33 -8.78 8.89 -6.72
N ASP A 34 -8.63 7.65 -6.25
CA ASP A 34 -9.73 6.88 -5.64
C ASP A 34 -10.28 7.59 -4.41
N LEU A 35 -9.41 8.05 -3.51
CA LEU A 35 -9.83 8.76 -2.31
C LEU A 35 -10.53 10.08 -2.61
N LEU A 36 -10.02 10.86 -3.56
CA LEU A 36 -10.66 12.13 -3.96
C LEU A 36 -12.01 11.88 -4.63
N LEU A 37 -12.07 10.97 -5.60
CA LEU A 37 -13.29 10.68 -6.35
C LEU A 37 -14.39 10.21 -5.40
N TRP A 38 -14.11 9.17 -4.62
CA TRP A 38 -15.09 8.59 -3.71
C TRP A 38 -15.40 9.49 -2.51
N GLY A 39 -14.43 10.26 -2.06
CA GLY A 39 -14.66 11.27 -1.03
C GLY A 39 -15.55 12.40 -1.51
N PHE A 40 -15.37 12.91 -2.73
CA PHE A 40 -16.28 13.92 -3.29
C PHE A 40 -17.69 13.36 -3.51
N VAL A 41 -17.81 12.12 -4.00
CA VAL A 41 -19.10 11.43 -4.10
C VAL A 41 -19.79 11.37 -2.73
N SER A 42 -19.05 11.03 -1.68
CA SER A 42 -19.59 10.97 -0.32
C SER A 42 -20.09 12.34 0.18
N LEU A 43 -19.37 13.42 -0.08
CA LEU A 43 -19.79 14.79 0.25
C LEU A 43 -21.04 15.22 -0.53
N TYR A 44 -21.13 14.84 -1.80
CA TYR A 44 -22.29 15.16 -2.64
C TYR A 44 -23.56 14.47 -2.13
N LEU A 45 -23.46 13.18 -1.77
CA LEU A 45 -24.56 12.42 -1.19
C LEU A 45 -25.02 13.01 0.14
N GLN A 46 -24.09 13.42 1.00
CA GLN A 46 -24.42 14.04 2.30
C GLN A 46 -25.21 15.35 2.16
N ARG A 47 -24.91 16.16 1.14
CA ARG A 47 -25.64 17.42 0.89
C ARG A 47 -27.03 17.20 0.31
N THR A 48 -27.25 16.08 -0.37
CA THR A 48 -28.49 15.81 -1.11
C THR A 48 -29.51 15.06 -0.25
N THR A 49 -29.07 14.33 0.78
CA THR A 49 -29.94 13.52 1.63
C THR A 49 -29.82 13.94 3.10
N ALA A 50 -30.91 14.48 3.67
CA ALA A 50 -30.94 15.07 5.02
C ALA A 50 -30.61 14.09 6.17
N ASP A 51 -30.75 12.77 5.94
CA ASP A 51 -30.69 11.75 6.99
C ASP A 51 -29.49 10.80 6.92
N ILE A 52 -28.42 11.14 6.17
CA ILE A 52 -27.24 10.26 6.09
C ILE A 52 -25.93 10.90 6.61
N PRO A 53 -25.82 11.31 7.89
CA PRO A 53 -24.56 11.82 8.45
C PRO A 53 -23.46 10.76 8.58
N ALA A 54 -23.83 9.50 8.81
CA ALA A 54 -22.87 8.46 9.21
C ALA A 54 -22.25 7.69 8.03
N PHE A 55 -22.93 7.63 6.87
CA PHE A 55 -22.46 6.83 5.72
C PHE A 55 -21.11 7.29 5.19
N VAL A 56 -20.88 8.61 5.13
CA VAL A 56 -19.62 9.19 4.64
C VAL A 56 -18.41 8.71 5.45
N VAL A 57 -18.56 8.73 6.78
CA VAL A 57 -17.50 8.35 7.73
C VAL A 57 -17.17 6.86 7.61
N TYR A 58 -18.20 6.01 7.52
CA TYR A 58 -18.01 4.57 7.35
C TYR A 58 -17.48 4.20 5.95
N PHE A 59 -17.97 4.87 4.91
CA PHE A 59 -17.58 4.58 3.54
C PHE A 59 -16.12 4.98 3.26
N LEU A 60 -15.70 6.18 3.66
CA LEU A 60 -14.30 6.60 3.53
C LEU A 60 -13.36 5.74 4.37
N GLY A 61 -13.77 5.38 5.58
CA GLY A 61 -13.02 4.43 6.41
C GLY A 61 -12.85 3.07 5.73
N ALA A 62 -13.94 2.49 5.24
CA ALA A 62 -13.92 1.20 4.54
C ALA A 62 -13.07 1.24 3.26
N LEU A 63 -13.15 2.33 2.49
CA LEU A 63 -12.39 2.52 1.26
C LEU A 63 -10.88 2.56 1.54
N ILE A 64 -10.47 3.34 2.54
CA ILE A 64 -9.06 3.43 2.92
C ILE A 64 -8.54 2.08 3.41
N LEU A 65 -9.31 1.36 4.24
CA LEU A 65 -8.94 0.03 4.72
C LEU A 65 -8.84 -0.99 3.59
N TRP A 66 -9.79 -0.97 2.65
CA TRP A 66 -9.78 -1.83 1.47
C TRP A 66 -8.56 -1.58 0.58
N ASP A 67 -8.25 -0.31 0.30
CA ASP A 67 -7.12 0.07 -0.55
C ASP A 67 -5.78 -0.40 0.05
N ILE A 68 -5.58 -0.26 1.36
CA ILE A 68 -4.40 -0.76 2.06
C ILE A 68 -4.24 -2.27 1.91
N LEU A 69 -5.33 -3.02 2.13
CA LEU A 69 -5.33 -4.49 2.03
C LEU A 69 -5.00 -4.93 0.60
N PHE A 70 -5.63 -4.29 -0.40
CA PHE A 70 -5.38 -4.58 -1.80
C PHE A 70 -3.92 -4.32 -2.18
N ARG A 71 -3.35 -3.17 -1.76
CA ARG A 71 -1.95 -2.81 -2.03
C ARG A 71 -0.95 -3.73 -1.34
N ALA A 72 -1.27 -4.23 -0.15
CA ALA A 72 -0.43 -5.17 0.58
C ALA A 72 -0.21 -6.47 -0.21
N GLN A 73 -1.30 -7.05 -0.69
CA GLN A 73 -1.28 -8.29 -1.46
C GLN A 73 -0.62 -8.09 -2.82
N GLN A 74 -1.00 -7.01 -3.51
CA GLN A 74 -0.47 -6.69 -4.84
C GLN A 74 1.03 -6.35 -4.80
N GLY A 75 1.49 -5.70 -3.73
CA GLY A 75 2.87 -5.23 -3.59
C GLY A 75 3.92 -6.34 -3.65
N ILE A 76 3.60 -7.53 -3.12
CA ILE A 76 4.46 -8.73 -3.17
C ILE A 76 4.34 -9.40 -4.54
N ALA A 77 3.11 -9.64 -5.01
CA ALA A 77 2.84 -10.33 -6.27
C ALA A 77 3.46 -9.61 -7.47
N VAL A 78 3.32 -8.28 -7.54
CA VAL A 78 3.87 -7.48 -8.64
C VAL A 78 5.40 -7.50 -8.60
N SER A 79 6.02 -7.35 -7.44
CA SER A 79 7.49 -7.38 -7.35
C SER A 79 8.07 -8.75 -7.73
N PHE A 80 7.37 -9.83 -7.40
CA PHE A 80 7.73 -11.17 -7.86
C PHE A 80 7.55 -11.34 -9.37
N LEU A 81 6.41 -10.91 -9.92
CA LEU A 81 6.13 -10.96 -11.35
C LEU A 81 7.12 -10.13 -12.17
N GLU A 82 7.55 -8.97 -11.68
CA GLU A 82 8.60 -8.17 -12.32
C GLU A 82 9.91 -8.95 -12.42
N ASP A 83 10.32 -9.65 -11.36
CA ASP A 83 11.54 -10.46 -11.35
C ASP A 83 11.43 -11.70 -12.26
N MET A 84 10.23 -12.30 -12.36
CA MET A 84 9.93 -13.35 -13.34
C MET A 84 10.02 -12.84 -14.78
N TRP A 85 9.38 -11.70 -15.05
CA TRP A 85 9.32 -11.11 -16.39
C TRP A 85 10.70 -10.66 -16.87
N ALA A 86 11.51 -10.10 -15.96
CA ALA A 86 12.90 -9.76 -16.21
C ALA A 86 13.84 -10.98 -16.32
N ARG A 87 13.33 -12.20 -16.13
CA ARG A 87 14.11 -13.46 -16.05
C ARG A 87 15.27 -13.41 -15.07
N ASN A 88 15.21 -12.50 -14.08
CA ASN A 88 16.33 -12.22 -13.19
C ASN A 88 16.37 -13.14 -11.96
N LEU A 89 15.33 -13.97 -11.78
CA LEU A 89 15.29 -14.98 -10.71
C LEU A 89 16.49 -15.93 -10.77
N ILE A 90 16.92 -16.33 -11.97
CA ILE A 90 18.07 -17.23 -12.15
C ILE A 90 19.34 -16.58 -11.59
N ASN A 91 19.57 -15.29 -11.87
CA ASN A 91 20.73 -14.56 -11.35
C ASN A 91 20.69 -14.41 -9.83
N ILE A 92 19.50 -14.24 -9.25
CA ILE A 92 19.32 -14.12 -7.80
C ILE A 92 19.63 -15.45 -7.11
N PHE A 93 19.11 -16.57 -7.62
CA PHE A 93 19.35 -17.89 -7.04
C PHE A 93 20.69 -18.52 -7.41
N ALA A 94 21.41 -17.97 -8.41
CA ALA A 94 22.82 -18.30 -8.64
C ALA A 94 23.73 -17.73 -7.55
N SER A 95 23.29 -16.68 -6.84
CA SER A 95 23.94 -16.18 -5.64
C SER A 95 23.48 -16.99 -4.41
N PRO A 96 24.21 -16.96 -3.27
CA PRO A 96 23.86 -17.74 -2.08
C PRO A 96 22.66 -17.12 -1.31
N ILE A 97 21.58 -16.76 -2.01
CA ILE A 97 20.34 -16.23 -1.46
C ILE A 97 19.32 -17.38 -1.43
N THR A 98 18.73 -17.61 -0.26
CA THR A 98 17.65 -18.59 -0.12
C THR A 98 16.30 -18.00 -0.50
N LEU A 99 15.34 -18.85 -0.91
CA LEU A 99 13.96 -18.42 -1.25
C LEU A 99 13.32 -17.61 -0.12
N HIS A 100 13.51 -18.04 1.13
CA HIS A 100 12.99 -17.35 2.31
C HIS A 100 13.59 -15.94 2.47
N GLU A 101 14.90 -15.77 2.23
CA GLU A 101 15.56 -14.45 2.30
C GLU A 101 15.06 -13.52 1.20
N TYR A 102 14.76 -14.07 0.02
CA TYR A 102 14.15 -13.34 -1.09
C TYR A 102 12.74 -12.86 -0.77
N LEU A 103 11.87 -13.75 -0.30
CA LEU A 103 10.50 -13.41 0.08
C LEU A 103 10.48 -12.37 1.22
N LEU A 104 11.35 -12.49 2.22
CA LEU A 104 11.48 -11.50 3.29
C LEU A 104 11.92 -10.13 2.76
N GLY A 105 12.83 -10.08 1.77
CA GLY A 105 13.27 -8.83 1.15
C GLY A 105 12.13 -8.12 0.40
N LEU A 106 11.33 -8.89 -0.33
CA LEU A 106 10.12 -8.38 -1.00
C LEU A 106 9.08 -7.89 0.02
N PHE A 107 8.88 -8.65 1.09
CA PHE A 107 7.93 -8.32 2.15
C PHE A 107 8.25 -6.97 2.81
N VAL A 108 9.52 -6.75 3.17
CA VAL A 108 9.99 -5.48 3.74
C VAL A 108 9.68 -4.30 2.81
N ILE A 109 9.90 -4.47 1.51
CA ILE A 109 9.61 -3.41 0.53
C ILE A 109 8.12 -3.21 0.33
N SER A 110 7.32 -4.27 0.35
CA SER A 110 5.86 -4.17 0.30
C SER A 110 5.32 -3.37 1.49
N ILE A 111 5.76 -3.70 2.72
CA ILE A 111 5.39 -2.95 3.93
C ILE A 111 5.76 -1.47 3.80
N LEU A 112 6.96 -1.18 3.31
CA LEU A 112 7.42 0.20 3.16
C LEU A 112 6.54 0.97 2.17
N LYS A 113 6.17 0.35 1.03
CA LYS A 113 5.24 0.95 0.04
C LYS A 113 3.85 1.19 0.64
N VAL A 114 3.29 0.19 1.33
CA VAL A 114 1.97 0.28 1.95
C VAL A 114 1.94 1.36 3.03
N THR A 115 2.96 1.42 3.90
CA THR A 115 3.07 2.45 4.95
C THR A 115 3.11 3.86 4.35
N ILE A 116 3.85 4.05 3.27
CA ILE A 116 3.91 5.34 2.57
C ILE A 116 2.54 5.70 1.98
N ALA A 117 1.91 4.78 1.25
CA ALA A 117 0.59 5.00 0.66
C ALA A 117 -0.46 5.31 1.73
N PHE A 118 -0.46 4.56 2.83
CA PHE A 118 -1.34 4.78 3.97
C PHE A 118 -1.16 6.17 4.58
N THR A 119 0.09 6.61 4.77
CA THR A 119 0.40 7.93 5.33
C THR A 119 -0.16 9.04 4.44
N VAL A 120 0.00 8.91 3.12
CA VAL A 120 -0.53 9.88 2.14
C VAL A 120 -2.06 9.90 2.16
N MET A 121 -2.71 8.73 2.08
CA MET A 121 -4.17 8.65 2.12
C MET A 121 -4.74 9.19 3.43
N SER A 122 -4.11 8.88 4.56
CA SER A 122 -4.51 9.40 5.87
C SER A 122 -4.41 10.91 5.95
N LEU A 123 -3.35 11.49 5.38
CA LEU A 123 -3.14 12.94 5.36
C LEU A 123 -4.17 13.64 4.45
N LEU A 124 -4.45 13.06 3.29
CA LEU A 124 -5.49 13.57 2.38
C LEU A 124 -6.89 13.45 2.99
N ALA A 125 -7.21 12.33 3.64
CA ALA A 125 -8.48 12.13 4.31
C ALA A 125 -8.71 13.16 5.43
N TRP A 126 -7.65 13.47 6.18
CA TRP A 126 -7.69 14.49 7.21
C TRP A 126 -7.86 15.90 6.62
N LEU A 127 -7.11 16.24 5.56
CA LEU A 127 -7.14 17.56 4.93
C LEU A 127 -8.48 17.88 4.25
N PHE A 128 -9.02 16.94 3.47
CA PHE A 128 -10.20 17.19 2.62
C PHE A 128 -11.52 16.86 3.31
N TYR A 129 -11.54 15.90 4.24
CA TYR A 129 -12.77 15.38 4.82
C TYR A 129 -12.83 15.50 6.35
N SER A 130 -11.80 16.12 6.98
CA SER A 130 -11.65 16.16 8.45
C SER A 130 -11.75 14.77 9.12
N PHE A 131 -11.51 13.71 8.34
CA PHE A 131 -11.65 12.34 8.79
C PHE A 131 -10.36 11.87 9.44
N SER A 132 -10.45 11.44 10.70
CA SER A 132 -9.31 10.90 11.43
C SER A 132 -9.43 9.38 11.48
N ILE A 133 -8.64 8.67 10.67
CA ILE A 133 -8.56 7.20 10.69
C ILE A 133 -8.16 6.69 12.07
N PHE A 134 -7.39 7.47 12.83
CA PHE A 134 -6.99 7.13 14.20
C PHE A 134 -8.16 6.97 15.19
N LYS A 135 -9.36 7.46 14.85
CA LYS A 135 -10.59 7.16 15.62
C LYS A 135 -11.01 5.69 15.54
N LEU A 136 -10.57 4.94 14.53
CA LEU A 136 -10.81 3.49 14.42
C LEU A 136 -10.03 2.68 15.47
N GLY A 137 -9.01 3.27 16.12
CA GLY A 137 -8.31 2.69 17.27
C GLY A 137 -7.91 1.23 17.07
N ILE A 138 -8.56 0.34 17.82
CA ILE A 138 -8.24 -1.10 17.91
C ILE A 138 -8.56 -1.89 16.63
N TYR A 139 -9.45 -1.38 15.77
CA TYR A 139 -9.81 -2.04 14.51
C TYR A 139 -8.70 -1.98 13.45
N LEU A 140 -7.63 -1.20 13.70
CA LEU A 140 -6.40 -1.24 12.89
C LEU A 140 -5.51 -2.46 13.18
N LEU A 141 -5.62 -3.07 14.38
CA LEU A 141 -4.79 -4.23 14.75
C LEU A 141 -5.07 -5.48 13.89
N PRO A 142 -6.32 -5.89 13.65
CA PRO A 142 -6.62 -6.99 12.74
C PRO A 142 -6.07 -6.75 11.33
N LEU A 143 -6.03 -5.50 10.88
CA LEU A 143 -5.52 -5.13 9.56
C LEU A 143 -4.00 -5.35 9.46
N VAL A 144 -3.24 -4.88 10.45
CA VAL A 144 -1.79 -5.11 10.54
C VAL A 144 -1.47 -6.61 10.67
N LEU A 145 -2.34 -7.38 11.31
CA LEU A 145 -2.21 -8.83 11.38
C LEU A 145 -2.61 -9.55 10.09
N ASN A 146 -3.59 -9.04 9.34
CA ASN A 146 -4.01 -9.58 8.03
C ASN A 146 -3.00 -9.28 6.91
N LEU A 147 -2.06 -8.36 7.17
CA LEU A 147 -0.91 -8.02 6.33
C LEU A 147 0.20 -9.09 6.36
N ILE A 148 0.13 -10.08 7.26
CA ILE A 148 1.02 -11.25 7.38
C ILE A 148 0.43 -12.43 6.61
#